data_AF-A0A8X6FEJ0-F1
#
_entry.id   AF-A0A8X6FEJ0-F1
#
_cell.length_a   1.000
_cell.length_b   1.000
_cell.length_c   1.000
_cell.angle_alpha   90.00
_cell.angle_beta   90.00
_cell.angle_gamma   90.00
#
_symmetry.space_group_name_H-M   'P 1'
#
loop_
_entity.id
_entity.type
_entity.pdbx_description
1 polymer ?
#
loop_
_entity_poly.entity_id
_entity_poly.type
_entity_poly.pdbx_seq_one_letter_code
_entity_poly.pdbx_strand_id
1 'polypeptide(L)'
;MDISEHNSNVAQHSSGVSIIKNERVSMQEKSVLEQENVADTYDGPRNIIVDKNVLCDIFKYTFCGSCNQSTLKLEFGHKYGFSHQLKLVCKTCSEQKMECFTSPRLENKSNTSTPFDVNVRAVQAFLAISGGHASVENFCMFLNMPLMPSKTFNEIKCAALTQCTLLLPKLC
;
A
#
# COMPACT_ATOMS: atom_id res chain seq x y z
N MET A 1 -71.10 3.76 -6.67
CA MET A 1 -71.53 2.46 -7.19
C MET A 1 -70.31 1.65 -7.52
N ASP A 2 -69.91 0.62 -6.80
CA ASP A 2 -70.07 0.15 -5.42
C ASP A 2 -69.17 -1.10 -5.39
N ILE A 3 -68.23 -1.16 -4.44
CA ILE A 3 -68.20 -2.14 -3.34
C ILE A 3 -67.49 -3.47 -3.68
N SER A 4 -66.49 -3.71 -2.81
CA SER A 4 -65.72 -4.87 -2.36
C SER A 4 -66.32 -6.28 -2.43
N GLU A 5 -65.44 -7.30 -2.34
CA GLU A 5 -65.25 -8.26 -1.21
C GLU A 5 -64.33 -9.42 -1.67
N HIS A 6 -63.12 -9.63 -1.12
CA HIS A 6 -62.79 -10.37 0.11
C HIS A 6 -63.46 -11.74 0.26
N ASN A 7 -62.69 -12.83 0.22
CA ASN A 7 -62.82 -13.86 1.25
C ASN A 7 -61.55 -14.70 1.43
N SER A 8 -61.45 -15.26 2.62
CA SER A 8 -60.25 -15.66 3.35
C SER A 8 -60.32 -17.15 3.71
N ASN A 9 -59.19 -17.66 4.21
CA ASN A 9 -59.11 -18.51 5.40
C ASN A 9 -59.23 -20.06 5.32
N VAL A 10 -58.11 -20.68 5.76
CA VAL A 10 -57.96 -21.48 7.00
C VAL A 10 -57.61 -22.97 6.87
N ALA A 11 -56.62 -23.30 7.71
CA ALA A 11 -55.92 -24.55 7.98
C ALA A 11 -56.76 -25.62 8.71
N GLN A 12 -56.21 -26.85 8.83
CA GLN A 12 -55.89 -27.53 10.12
C GLN A 12 -55.49 -29.03 9.95
N HIS A 13 -54.43 -29.44 10.69
CA HIS A 13 -54.19 -30.67 11.51
C HIS A 13 -54.68 -32.09 11.04
N SER A 14 -54.08 -33.26 11.33
CA SER A 14 -53.05 -33.76 12.28
C SER A 14 -52.79 -35.29 12.07
N SER A 15 -51.80 -35.86 12.79
CA SER A 15 -51.56 -37.29 13.18
C SER A 15 -50.22 -37.82 12.64
N GLY A 16 -49.25 -38.41 13.34
CA GLY A 16 -49.13 -38.91 14.71
C GLY A 16 -48.33 -40.22 14.69
N VAL A 17 -47.05 -40.23 15.09
CA VAL A 17 -46.31 -41.43 15.59
C VAL A 17 -45.16 -40.97 16.50
N SER A 18 -45.08 -41.56 17.68
CA SER A 18 -44.05 -41.37 18.71
C SER A 18 -43.13 -42.59 18.79
N ILE A 19 -42.03 -42.46 19.56
CA ILE A 19 -41.10 -43.50 20.07
C ILE A 19 -39.88 -43.67 19.11
N ILE A 20 -38.61 -43.42 19.48
CA ILE A 20 -37.85 -43.86 20.66
C ILE A 20 -36.82 -42.79 21.09
N LYS A 21 -36.78 -42.52 22.40
CA LYS A 21 -35.68 -41.82 23.09
C LYS A 21 -34.47 -42.77 23.16
N ASN A 22 -33.28 -42.29 22.82
CA ASN A 22 -32.08 -42.84 23.43
C ASN A 22 -31.11 -41.71 23.80
N GLU A 23 -31.04 -41.46 25.10
CA GLU A 23 -30.08 -40.58 25.75
C GLU A 23 -28.67 -41.15 25.63
N ARG A 24 -27.80 -40.41 24.94
CA ARG A 24 -26.41 -40.22 25.38
C ARG A 24 -26.04 -38.76 25.19
N VAL A 25 -26.38 -37.96 26.18
CA VAL A 25 -25.82 -36.62 26.38
C VAL A 25 -24.47 -36.78 27.09
N SER A 26 -23.39 -36.44 26.39
CA SER A 26 -22.17 -35.92 27.02
C SER A 26 -21.48 -34.98 26.04
N MET A 27 -21.88 -33.71 26.14
CA MET A 27 -21.09 -32.48 25.97
C MET A 27 -19.88 -32.53 25.03
N GLN A 28 -20.02 -31.99 23.82
CA GLN A 28 -19.29 -30.76 23.46
C GLN A 28 -19.96 -30.07 22.27
N GLU A 29 -20.12 -28.77 22.43
CA GLU A 29 -21.09 -27.94 21.73
C GLU A 29 -20.67 -27.55 20.31
N LYS A 30 -21.72 -27.32 19.52
CA LYS A 30 -21.70 -26.60 18.25
C LYS A 30 -20.88 -25.31 18.35
N SER A 31 -19.91 -25.14 17.46
CA SER A 31 -19.68 -23.85 16.80
C SER A 31 -19.42 -24.12 15.31
N VAL A 32 -20.45 -23.91 14.51
CA VAL A 32 -20.49 -22.86 13.49
C VAL A 32 -19.45 -23.10 12.38
N LEU A 33 -19.94 -23.75 11.32
CA LEU A 33 -19.44 -23.66 9.97
C LEU A 33 -19.58 -22.21 9.49
N GLU A 34 -18.55 -21.40 9.75
CA GLU A 34 -18.27 -20.19 8.99
C GLU A 34 -16.80 -20.27 8.58
N GLN A 35 -16.52 -21.09 7.57
CA GLN A 35 -15.30 -20.91 6.80
C GLN A 35 -15.53 -19.67 5.92
N GLU A 36 -15.06 -18.54 6.44
CA GLU A 36 -14.97 -17.28 5.73
C GLU A 36 -14.29 -17.51 4.37
N ASN A 37 -15.00 -17.22 3.28
CA ASN A 37 -14.41 -16.97 1.98
C ASN A 37 -13.63 -15.65 2.07
N VAL A 38 -12.42 -15.69 2.63
CA VAL A 38 -11.46 -14.61 2.48
C VAL A 38 -10.94 -14.71 1.06
N ALA A 39 -11.49 -13.88 0.17
CA ALA A 39 -10.90 -13.62 -1.13
C ALA A 39 -9.49 -13.07 -0.87
N ASP A 40 -8.49 -13.92 -1.02
CA ASP A 40 -7.09 -13.58 -0.88
C ASP A 40 -6.71 -12.70 -2.08
N THR A 41 -6.98 -11.38 -1.99
CA THR A 41 -6.59 -10.43 -3.02
C THR A 41 -5.10 -10.17 -2.92
N TYR A 42 -4.30 -11.07 -3.50
CA TYR A 42 -2.87 -10.82 -3.71
C TYR A 42 -2.69 -9.68 -4.72
N ASP A 43 -2.39 -8.48 -4.24
CA ASP A 43 -2.17 -7.26 -5.04
C ASP A 43 -0.73 -7.14 -5.58
N GLY A 44 0.09 -8.18 -5.47
CA GLY A 44 1.46 -8.17 -5.98
C GLY A 44 2.40 -7.18 -5.29
N PRO A 45 3.64 -7.01 -5.81
CA PRO A 45 4.58 -6.03 -5.30
C PRO A 45 4.15 -4.60 -5.62
N ARG A 46 4.11 -3.74 -4.60
CA ARG A 46 3.68 -2.32 -4.74
C ARG A 46 4.72 -1.37 -5.36
N ASN A 47 5.97 -1.79 -5.45
CA ASN A 47 7.08 -0.93 -5.89
C ASN A 47 7.68 -1.43 -7.20
N ILE A 48 7.90 -0.51 -8.14
CA ILE A 48 8.55 -0.75 -9.43
C ILE A 48 9.58 0.35 -9.72
N ILE A 49 10.55 0.06 -10.60
CA ILE A 49 11.50 1.04 -11.12
C ILE A 49 10.97 1.54 -12.47
N VAL A 50 10.91 2.87 -12.64
CA VAL A 50 10.37 3.50 -13.85
C VAL A 50 11.39 4.50 -14.40
N ASP A 51 11.66 4.43 -15.71
CA ASP A 51 12.48 5.43 -16.39
C ASP A 51 11.81 6.81 -16.36
N LYS A 52 12.60 7.84 -16.09
CA LYS A 52 12.13 9.22 -15.94
C LYS A 52 11.42 9.73 -17.19
N ASN A 53 11.96 9.43 -18.38
CA ASN A 53 11.42 9.92 -19.64
C ASN A 53 10.11 9.21 -19.97
N VAL A 54 10.03 7.90 -19.73
CA VAL A 54 8.79 7.13 -19.89
C VAL A 54 7.68 7.72 -19.01
N LEU A 55 7.99 8.03 -17.74
CA LEU A 55 7.02 8.67 -16.85
C LEU A 55 6.60 10.07 -17.36
N CYS A 56 7.55 10.89 -17.84
CA CYS A 56 7.24 12.19 -18.43
C CYS A 56 6.34 12.06 -19.68
N ASP A 57 6.56 11.04 -20.50
CA ASP A 57 5.84 10.83 -21.76
C ASP A 57 4.35 10.53 -21.53
N ILE A 58 4.01 9.87 -20.43
CA ILE A 58 2.61 9.64 -20.03
C ILE A 58 1.86 10.96 -19.93
N PHE A 59 2.48 12.01 -19.39
CA PHE A 59 1.83 13.32 -19.19
C PHE A 59 1.72 14.17 -20.46
N LYS A 60 2.43 13.83 -21.55
CA LYS A 60 2.34 14.57 -22.83
C LYS A 60 0.95 14.50 -23.44
N TYR A 61 0.22 13.41 -23.17
CA TYR A 61 -1.11 13.15 -23.72
C TYR A 61 -2.23 13.48 -22.72
N THR A 62 -1.89 14.03 -21.55
CA THR A 62 -2.86 14.33 -20.50
C THR A 62 -3.31 15.78 -20.59
N PHE A 63 -4.64 15.98 -20.59
CA PHE A 63 -5.24 17.30 -20.58
C PHE A 63 -5.25 17.92 -19.18
N CYS A 64 -5.02 19.22 -19.10
CA CYS A 64 -5.21 19.98 -17.88
C CYS A 64 -6.69 20.13 -17.56
N GLY A 65 -7.15 19.67 -16.40
CA GLY A 65 -8.56 19.77 -16.00
C GLY A 65 -9.12 21.20 -15.88
N SER A 66 -8.28 22.23 -15.80
CA SER A 66 -8.73 23.63 -15.71
C SER A 66 -8.85 24.33 -17.06
N CYS A 67 -7.89 24.14 -17.98
CA CYS A 67 -7.86 24.84 -19.28
C CYS A 67 -8.11 23.91 -20.48
N ASN A 68 -8.24 22.62 -20.23
CA ASN A 68 -8.44 21.56 -21.23
C ASN A 68 -7.36 21.50 -22.34
N GLN A 69 -6.16 22.03 -22.08
CA GLN A 69 -5.01 21.94 -22.98
C GLN A 69 -4.08 20.81 -22.57
N SER A 70 -3.46 20.14 -23.54
CA SER A 70 -2.45 19.09 -23.33
C SER A 70 -1.06 19.68 -23.07
N THR A 71 -0.98 20.57 -22.07
CA THR A 71 0.23 21.31 -21.71
C THR A 71 0.71 21.00 -20.29
N LEU A 72 0.22 19.90 -19.72
CA LEU A 72 0.73 19.35 -18.47
C LEU A 72 2.15 18.85 -18.65
N LYS A 73 3.00 19.15 -17.67
CA LYS A 73 4.39 18.71 -17.63
C LYS A 73 4.70 18.24 -16.22
N LEU A 74 5.31 17.07 -16.14
CA LEU A 74 5.91 16.59 -14.90
C LEU A 74 7.32 17.18 -14.74
N GLU A 75 7.55 17.86 -13.63
CA GLU A 75 8.82 18.43 -13.24
C GLU A 75 9.35 17.74 -11.97
N PHE A 76 10.67 17.61 -11.89
CA PHE A 76 11.34 16.94 -10.79
C PHE A 76 12.03 18.00 -9.95
N GLY A 77 11.66 18.07 -8.67
CA GLY A 77 12.19 19.03 -7.71
C GLY A 77 13.35 18.46 -6.90
N HIS A 78 13.34 18.75 -5.59
CA HIS A 78 14.37 18.28 -4.68
C HIS A 78 14.43 16.76 -4.58
N LYS A 79 15.65 16.24 -4.39
CA LYS A 79 15.95 14.82 -4.20
C LYS A 79 16.34 14.57 -2.75
N TYR A 80 15.82 13.48 -2.18
CA TYR A 80 16.10 13.01 -0.83
C TYR A 80 16.44 11.52 -0.86
N GLY A 81 17.72 11.19 -1.06
CA GLY A 81 18.14 9.82 -1.35
C GLY A 81 17.58 9.37 -2.70
N PHE A 82 16.78 8.30 -2.70
CA PHE A 82 16.05 7.79 -3.86
C PHE A 82 14.66 8.41 -4.05
N SER A 83 14.12 9.08 -3.04
CA SER A 83 12.85 9.81 -3.17
C SER A 83 13.06 11.12 -3.92
N HIS A 84 12.17 11.44 -4.86
CA HIS A 84 12.17 12.67 -5.63
C HIS A 84 10.85 13.42 -5.43
N GLN A 85 10.92 14.74 -5.34
CA GLN A 85 9.76 15.60 -5.41
C GLN A 85 9.26 15.65 -6.86
N LEU A 86 7.96 15.47 -7.05
CA LEU A 86 7.26 15.58 -8.32
C LEU A 86 6.34 16.79 -8.29
N LYS A 87 6.36 17.58 -9.36
CA LYS A 87 5.48 18.72 -9.56
C LYS A 87 4.77 18.57 -10.90
N LEU A 88 3.44 18.61 -10.88
CA LEU A 88 2.64 18.63 -12.09
C LEU A 88 2.27 20.07 -12.41
N VAL A 89 2.78 20.62 -13.51
CA VAL A 89 2.60 22.03 -13.89
C VAL A 89 1.87 22.11 -15.23
N CYS A 90 0.88 22.99 -15.33
CA CYS A 90 0.25 23.32 -16.59
C CYS A 90 0.90 24.56 -17.19
N LYS A 91 1.53 24.46 -18.36
CA LYS A 91 2.18 25.62 -19.00
C LYS A 91 1.19 26.70 -19.43
N THR A 92 -0.02 26.33 -19.84
CA THR A 92 -1.04 27.30 -20.28
C THR A 92 -1.61 28.09 -19.09
N CYS A 93 -1.89 27.41 -17.97
CA CYS A 93 -2.38 28.09 -16.76
C CYS A 93 -1.25 28.82 -16.02
N SER A 94 0.02 28.46 -16.27
CA SER A 94 1.17 28.86 -15.45
C SER A 94 1.00 28.51 -13.97
N GLU A 95 0.33 27.38 -13.69
CA GLU A 95 -0.04 26.95 -12.35
C GLU A 95 0.50 25.56 -12.05
N GLN A 96 0.97 25.37 -10.81
CA GLN A 96 1.23 24.05 -10.23
C GLN A 96 -0.10 23.40 -9.85
N LYS A 97 -0.39 22.24 -10.44
CA LYS A 97 -1.62 21.48 -10.22
C LYS A 97 -1.49 20.49 -9.06
N MET A 98 -0.30 19.92 -8.88
CA MET A 98 -0.03 18.94 -7.82
C MET A 98 1.45 18.96 -7.46
N GLU A 99 1.73 18.60 -6.21
CA GLU A 99 3.07 18.33 -5.73
C GLU A 99 3.04 17.13 -4.76
N CYS A 100 3.96 16.19 -4.96
CA CYS A 100 4.09 14.99 -4.13
C CYS A 100 5.51 14.46 -4.15
N PHE A 101 5.78 13.36 -3.44
CA PHE A 101 7.05 12.63 -3.49
C PHE A 101 6.85 11.25 -4.09
N THR A 102 7.87 10.70 -4.76
CA THR A 102 7.84 9.34 -5.34
C THR A 102 7.73 8.23 -4.30
N SER A 103 7.96 8.53 -3.03
CA SER A 103 7.80 7.62 -1.90
C SER A 103 7.19 8.37 -0.72
N PRO A 104 6.34 7.73 0.10
CA PRO A 104 5.89 8.30 1.36
C PRO A 104 7.03 8.34 2.39
N ARG A 105 6.86 9.15 3.45
CA ARG A 105 7.69 9.11 4.67
C ARG A 105 7.15 8.05 5.63
N LEU A 106 8.03 7.45 6.43
CA LEU A 106 7.67 6.34 7.33
C LEU A 106 6.81 6.72 8.55
N GLU A 107 6.58 8.00 8.81
CA GLU A 107 5.62 8.44 9.82
C GLU A 107 4.79 9.61 9.31
N ASN A 108 3.48 9.60 9.61
CA ASN A 108 2.49 10.63 9.25
C ASN A 108 2.69 11.98 9.98
N LYS A 109 3.83 12.21 10.62
CA LYS A 109 4.13 13.49 11.30
C LYS A 109 5.09 14.28 10.44
N SER A 110 4.78 15.57 10.27
CA SER A 110 5.44 16.56 9.40
C SER A 110 6.92 16.87 9.76
N ASN A 111 7.61 15.97 10.45
CA ASN A 111 9.02 16.12 10.78
C ASN A 111 9.85 15.91 9.51
N THR A 112 10.57 16.96 9.11
CA THR A 112 11.48 16.97 7.95
C THR A 112 12.60 15.93 8.04
N SER A 113 12.88 15.42 9.26
CA SER A 113 13.90 14.42 9.57
C SER A 113 13.47 12.96 9.27
N THR A 114 12.17 12.66 9.17
CA THR A 114 11.72 11.27 8.98
C THR A 114 12.10 10.75 7.59
N PRO A 115 12.79 9.61 7.45
CA PRO A 115 13.23 9.10 6.16
C PRO A 115 12.05 8.66 5.28
N PHE A 116 12.28 8.69 3.96
CA PHE A 116 11.37 8.11 2.99
C PHE A 116 11.43 6.58 3.01
N ASP A 117 10.28 5.92 2.87
CA ASP A 117 10.14 4.46 2.89
C ASP A 117 11.09 3.77 1.89
N VAL A 118 11.17 4.28 0.65
CA VAL A 118 12.09 3.76 -0.37
C VAL A 118 13.56 3.79 0.06
N ASN A 119 13.98 4.81 0.82
CA ASN A 119 15.37 4.91 1.27
C ASN A 119 15.66 3.86 2.34
N VAL A 120 14.72 3.66 3.28
CA VAL A 120 14.87 2.65 4.33
C VAL A 120 14.90 1.25 3.75
N ARG A 121 13.97 0.94 2.83
CA ARG A 121 13.95 -0.35 2.14
C ARG A 121 15.22 -0.62 1.33
N ALA A 122 15.72 0.39 0.62
CA ALA A 122 16.96 0.23 -0.14
C ALA A 122 18.14 -0.06 0.80
N VAL A 123 18.32 0.72 1.87
CA VAL A 123 19.37 0.48 2.87
C VAL A 123 19.24 -0.92 3.47
N GLN A 124 18.04 -1.33 3.88
CA GLN A 124 17.77 -2.67 4.42
C GLN A 124 18.12 -3.77 3.41
N ALA A 125 17.73 -3.63 2.14
CA ALA A 125 18.03 -4.62 1.10
C ALA A 125 19.53 -4.81 0.89
N PHE A 126 20.30 -3.71 0.82
CA PHE A 126 21.75 -3.79 0.65
C PHE A 126 22.50 -4.24 1.91
N LEU A 127 21.95 -3.99 3.10
CA LEU A 127 22.49 -4.56 4.34
C LEU A 127 22.21 -6.06 4.44
N ALA A 128 21.04 -6.53 4.00
CA ALA A 128 20.67 -7.95 4.04
C ALA A 128 21.61 -8.83 3.21
N ILE A 129 22.20 -8.28 2.14
CA ILE A 129 23.21 -8.97 1.30
C ILE A 129 24.66 -8.63 1.69
N SER A 130 24.89 -8.03 2.85
CA SER A 130 26.22 -7.58 3.33
C SER A 130 26.97 -6.63 2.38
N GLY A 131 26.26 -5.94 1.48
CA GLY A 131 26.87 -5.10 0.44
C GLY A 131 27.25 -3.69 0.89
N GLY A 132 26.57 -3.18 1.93
CA GLY A 132 26.81 -1.83 2.44
C GLY A 132 26.59 -0.74 1.38
N HIS A 133 27.20 0.45 1.58
CA HIS A 133 27.03 1.60 0.69
C HIS A 133 27.70 1.39 -0.69
N ALA A 134 28.80 0.64 -0.76
CA ALA A 134 29.48 0.33 -2.02
C ALA A 134 28.60 -0.46 -3.00
N SER A 135 27.78 -1.41 -2.51
CA SER A 135 26.82 -2.10 -3.38
C SER A 135 25.69 -1.19 -3.86
N VAL A 136 25.27 -0.21 -3.05
CA VAL A 136 24.31 0.82 -3.47
C VAL A 136 24.90 1.67 -4.60
N GLU A 137 26.17 2.05 -4.49
CA GLU A 137 26.89 2.80 -5.52
C GLU A 137 26.95 2.04 -6.84
N ASN A 138 27.35 0.77 -6.83
CA ASN A 138 27.37 -0.07 -8.03
C ASN A 138 25.97 -0.19 -8.65
N PHE A 139 24.94 -0.43 -7.82
CA PHE A 139 23.56 -0.49 -8.30
C PHE A 139 23.11 0.81 -8.98
N CYS A 140 23.43 1.95 -8.38
CA CYS A 140 23.09 3.26 -8.93
C CYS A 140 23.83 3.51 -10.25
N MET A 141 25.12 3.13 -10.31
CA MET A 141 25.93 3.24 -11.51
C MET A 141 25.33 2.43 -12.68
N PHE A 142 24.98 1.16 -12.46
CA PHE A 142 24.45 0.30 -13.52
C PHE A 142 23.06 0.70 -14.01
N LEU A 143 22.24 1.32 -13.15
CA LEU A 143 20.91 1.82 -13.53
C LEU A 143 20.89 3.30 -13.93
N ASN A 144 22.05 3.95 -14.01
CA ASN A 144 22.15 5.39 -14.25
C ASN A 144 21.28 6.22 -13.29
N MET A 145 21.23 5.80 -12.03
CA MET A 145 20.48 6.44 -10.96
C MET A 145 21.39 7.35 -10.12
N PRO A 146 20.85 8.43 -9.54
CA PRO A 146 21.60 9.23 -8.58
C PRO A 146 21.92 8.44 -7.31
N LEU A 147 23.18 8.47 -6.88
CA LEU A 147 23.62 7.85 -5.63
C LEU A 147 23.02 8.57 -4.39
N MET A 148 22.57 7.76 -3.42
CA MET A 148 22.25 8.22 -2.07
C MET A 148 23.54 8.63 -1.33
N PRO A 149 23.60 9.81 -0.69
CA PRO A 149 24.78 10.22 0.08
C PRO A 149 25.12 9.23 1.19
N SER A 150 26.40 8.94 1.39
CA SER A 150 26.86 8.00 2.43
C SER A 150 26.42 8.41 3.83
N LYS A 151 26.33 9.72 4.10
CA LYS A 151 25.78 10.26 5.37
C LYS A 151 24.34 9.78 5.59
N THR A 152 23.47 9.97 4.60
CA THR A 152 22.07 9.52 4.67
C THR A 152 21.97 8.00 4.80
N PHE A 153 22.80 7.26 4.07
CA PHE A 153 22.86 5.80 4.21
C PHE A 153 23.21 5.38 5.65
N ASN A 154 24.23 6.00 6.24
CA ASN A 154 24.67 5.69 7.60
C ASN A 154 23.65 6.10 8.67
N GLU A 155 22.99 7.25 8.52
CA GLU A 155 21.91 7.68 9.42
C GLU A 155 20.76 6.67 9.43
N ILE A 156 20.31 6.24 8.25
CA ILE A 156 19.24 5.25 8.11
C ILE A 156 19.69 3.87 8.63
N LYS A 157 20.93 3.46 8.33
CA LYS A 157 21.52 2.21 8.85
C LYS A 157 21.52 2.20 10.37
N CYS A 158 21.98 3.28 11.01
CA CYS A 158 21.99 3.39 12.47
C CYS A 158 20.57 3.28 13.05
N ALA A 159 19.58 3.94 12.43
CA ALA A 159 18.19 3.86 12.86
C ALA A 159 17.61 2.43 12.72
N ALA A 160 17.90 1.76 11.59
CA ALA A 160 17.44 0.40 11.33
C ALA A 160 18.06 -0.63 12.30
N LEU A 161 19.36 -0.51 12.60
CA LEU A 161 20.03 -1.38 13.56
C LEU A 161 19.51 -1.18 14.99
N THR A 162 19.20 0.07 15.37
CA THR A 162 18.64 0.38 16.70
C THR A 162 17.28 -0.29 16.93
N GLN A 163 16.46 -0.48 15.88
CA GLN A 163 15.20 -1.23 15.96
C GLN A 163 15.43 -2.75 16.07
N CYS A 164 16.48 -3.30 15.46
CA CYS A 164 16.83 -4.73 15.61
C CYS A 164 17.36 -5.06 17.02
N THR A 165 18.06 -4.14 17.70
CA THR A 165 18.56 -4.39 19.07
C THR A 165 17.43 -4.51 20.11
N LEU A 166 16.26 -3.91 19.84
CA LEU A 166 15.08 -4.03 20.71
C LEU A 166 14.22 -5.27 20.42
N LEU A 167 14.49 -5.97 19.31
CA LEU A 167 13.80 -7.21 18.91
C LEU A 167 14.63 -8.48 19.14
N LEU A 168 15.81 -8.37 19.76
CA LEU A 168 16.57 -9.52 20.27
C LEU A 168 16.55 -9.59 21.80
N PRO A 169 15.39 -9.83 22.47
CA PRO A 169 15.44 -10.45 23.78
C PRO A 169 15.61 -11.96 23.61
N LYS A 170 16.77 -12.44 24.08
CA LYS A 170 17.07 -13.84 24.47
C LYS A 170 17.32 -14.86 23.36
N LEU A 171 18.55 -14.88 22.87
CA LEU A 171 19.26 -16.13 22.54
C LEU A 171 20.68 -16.03 23.13
N CYS A 172 20.73 -16.07 24.46
CA CYS A 172 21.84 -16.57 25.28
C CYS A 172 21.19 -17.30 26.46
#